data_AF-A0A8S8XH68-F1
#
_entry.id   AF-A0A8S8XH68-F1
#
_cell.length_a   1.000
_cell.length_b   1.000
_cell.length_c   1.000
_cell.angle_alpha   90.00
_cell.angle_beta   90.00
_cell.angle_gamma   90.00
#
_symmetry.space_group_name_H-M   'P 1'
#
loop_
_entity.id
_entity.type
_entity.pdbx_description
1 polymer ?
#
loop_
_entity_poly.entity_id
_entity_poly.type
_entity_poly.pdbx_seq_one_letter_code
_entity_poly.pdbx_strand_id
1 'polypeptide(L)'
;MAERAKVPIIGMWDGGGQRAHDGISGLAGTGELLDRLVQCSGRVPIISLVLGPVVGVSSLAASLADFTILGEEHGQLFLSSPLETPEVIQGEIDAAGLGGASLHASGQVLPV
;
A
#
# COMPACT_ATOMS: atom_id res chain seq x y z
N MET A 1 -6.66 5.17 -19.25
CA MET A 1 -6.88 4.27 -20.41
C MET A 1 -7.81 3.12 -20.05
N ALA A 2 -7.53 2.39 -18.97
CA ALA A 2 -8.31 1.25 -18.51
C ALA A 2 -9.82 1.55 -18.36
N GLU A 3 -10.16 2.64 -17.67
CA GLU A 3 -11.54 3.10 -17.49
C GLU A 3 -12.31 3.27 -18.83
N ARG A 4 -11.70 3.96 -19.81
CA ARG A 4 -12.29 4.17 -21.14
C ARG A 4 -12.49 2.86 -21.90
N ALA A 5 -11.53 1.93 -21.79
CA ALA A 5 -11.59 0.63 -22.41
C ALA A 5 -12.45 -0.38 -21.64
N LYS A 6 -12.93 -0.02 -20.44
CA LYS A 6 -13.67 -0.88 -19.50
C LYS A 6 -12.91 -2.18 -19.18
N VAL A 7 -11.60 -2.06 -18.97
CA VAL A 7 -10.75 -3.19 -18.58
C VAL A 7 -10.23 -3.03 -17.15
N PRO A 8 -9.95 -4.12 -16.44
CA PRO A 8 -9.39 -4.06 -15.09
C PRO A 8 -8.03 -3.37 -15.01
N ILE A 9 -7.70 -2.89 -13.82
CA ILE A 9 -6.37 -2.40 -13.45
C ILE A 9 -5.76 -3.42 -12.48
N ILE A 10 -4.55 -3.88 -12.76
CA ILE A 10 -3.74 -4.69 -11.84
C ILE A 10 -2.55 -3.83 -11.41
N GLY A 11 -2.54 -3.41 -10.14
CA GLY A 11 -1.43 -2.73 -9.51
C GLY A 11 -0.49 -3.74 -8.87
N MET A 12 0.80 -3.66 -9.16
CA MET A 12 1.84 -4.44 -8.48
C MET A 12 2.68 -3.48 -7.66
N TRP A 13 2.78 -3.75 -6.36
CA TRP A 13 3.36 -2.84 -5.39
C TRP A 13 4.53 -3.52 -4.68
N ASP A 14 5.70 -2.90 -4.82
CA ASP A 14 6.94 -3.27 -4.12
C ASP A 14 7.84 -2.03 -4.13
N GLY A 15 7.92 -1.34 -3.00
CA GLY A 15 8.72 -0.11 -2.88
C GLY A 15 8.45 0.68 -1.61
N GLY A 16 9.53 1.23 -1.04
CA GLY A 16 9.53 2.00 0.22
C GLY A 16 8.86 3.38 0.17
N GLY A 17 7.95 3.62 -0.77
CA GLY A 17 7.24 4.89 -0.92
C GLY A 17 7.95 5.90 -1.82
N GLN A 18 7.69 7.18 -1.57
CA GLN A 18 8.17 8.25 -2.42
C GLN A 18 9.64 8.58 -2.18
N ARG A 19 10.37 8.88 -3.25
CA ARG A 19 11.76 9.35 -3.19
C ARG A 19 11.82 10.74 -2.57
N ALA A 20 12.56 10.87 -1.47
CA ALA A 20 12.70 12.14 -0.75
C ALA A 20 13.27 13.28 -1.63
N HIS A 21 14.19 12.96 -2.54
CA HIS A 21 14.82 13.95 -3.42
C HIS A 21 13.87 14.54 -4.47
N ASP A 22 12.76 13.86 -4.79
CA ASP A 22 11.75 14.36 -5.74
C ASP A 22 10.86 15.45 -5.10
N GLY A 23 10.92 15.59 -3.77
CA GLY A 23 10.23 16.64 -3.01
C GLY A 23 8.75 16.78 -3.35
N ILE A 24 8.31 18.02 -3.54
CA ILE A 24 6.91 18.36 -3.82
C ILE A 24 6.43 17.78 -5.16
N SER A 25 7.31 17.68 -6.16
CA SER A 25 6.95 17.15 -7.47
C SER A 25 6.55 15.67 -7.39
N GLY A 26 7.25 14.87 -6.59
CA GLY A 26 6.85 13.49 -6.35
C GLY A 26 5.50 13.40 -5.62
N LEU A 27 5.21 14.33 -4.70
CA LEU A 27 3.96 14.34 -3.94
C LEU A 27 2.78 14.65 -4.86
N ALA A 28 2.96 15.61 -5.76
CA ALA A 28 1.98 15.95 -6.78
C ALA A 28 1.68 14.75 -7.70
N GLY A 29 2.72 14.01 -8.12
CA GLY A 29 2.55 12.79 -8.91
C GLY A 29 1.74 11.72 -8.18
N THR A 30 1.95 11.57 -6.87
CA THR A 30 1.19 10.62 -6.06
C THR A 30 -0.28 11.06 -5.87
N GLY A 31 -0.53 12.37 -5.70
CA GLY A 31 -1.90 12.89 -5.66
C GLY A 31 -2.68 12.61 -6.94
N GLU A 32 -2.05 12.82 -8.10
CA GLU A 32 -2.65 12.51 -9.41
C GLU A 32 -2.91 11.00 -9.58
N LEU A 33 -2.02 10.14 -9.06
CA LEU A 33 -2.23 8.69 -9.05
C LEU A 33 -3.49 8.32 -8.24
N LEU A 34 -3.62 8.84 -7.02
CA LEU A 34 -4.79 8.58 -6.18
C LEU A 34 -6.08 9.08 -6.82
N ASP A 35 -6.09 10.30 -7.35
CA ASP A 35 -7.26 10.87 -8.01
C ASP A 35 -7.75 9.98 -9.16
N ARG A 36 -6.82 9.46 -9.98
CA ARG A 36 -7.15 8.51 -11.05
C ARG A 36 -7.69 7.18 -10.54
N LEU A 37 -7.14 6.64 -9.45
CA LEU A 37 -7.63 5.40 -8.85
C LEU A 37 -9.04 5.59 -8.28
N VAL A 38 -9.30 6.71 -7.60
CA VAL A 38 -10.63 7.09 -7.09
C VAL A 38 -11.62 7.25 -8.24
N GLN A 39 -11.23 7.93 -9.33
CA GLN A 39 -12.07 8.06 -10.52
C GLN A 39 -12.39 6.71 -11.15
N CYS A 40 -11.50 5.72 -11.07
CA CYS A 40 -11.74 4.37 -11.58
C CYS A 40 -12.59 3.50 -10.64
N SER A 41 -12.66 3.83 -9.35
CA SER A 41 -13.38 3.06 -8.33
C SER A 41 -14.85 2.89 -8.69
N GLY A 42 -15.35 1.65 -8.64
CA GLY A 42 -16.72 1.29 -9.03
C GLY A 42 -17.00 1.36 -10.53
N ARG A 43 -16.03 1.69 -11.38
CA ARG A 43 -16.19 1.75 -12.85
C ARG A 43 -15.46 0.62 -13.57
N VAL A 44 -14.28 0.26 -13.10
CA VAL A 44 -13.52 -0.92 -13.53
C VAL A 44 -12.95 -1.64 -12.32
N PRO A 45 -12.76 -2.97 -12.37
CA PRO A 45 -12.13 -3.68 -11.26
C PRO A 45 -10.68 -3.22 -11.07
N ILE A 46 -10.32 -2.90 -9.84
CA ILE A 46 -8.97 -2.56 -9.42
C ILE A 46 -8.48 -3.66 -8.47
N ILE A 47 -7.37 -4.30 -8.81
CA ILE A 47 -6.75 -5.36 -8.02
C ILE A 47 -5.32 -4.93 -7.69
N SER A 48 -4.98 -4.93 -6.40
CA SER A 48 -3.63 -4.63 -5.91
C SER A 48 -2.94 -5.91 -5.45
N LEU A 49 -1.73 -6.13 -5.94
CA LEU A 49 -0.82 -7.18 -5.51
C LEU A 49 0.34 -6.53 -4.75
N VAL A 50 0.42 -6.80 -3.45
CA VAL A 50 1.49 -6.32 -2.59
C VAL A 50 2.52 -7.43 -2.45
N LEU A 51 3.67 -7.23 -3.08
CA LEU A 51 4.71 -8.25 -3.27
C LEU A 51 5.99 -7.96 -2.47
N GLY A 52 6.02 -6.81 -1.80
CA GLY A 52 7.12 -6.37 -0.94
C GLY A 52 6.64 -5.29 0.03
N PRO A 53 7.56 -4.50 0.61
CA PRO A 53 7.21 -3.37 1.46
C PRO A 53 6.50 -2.29 0.67
N VAL A 54 5.37 -1.79 1.18
CA VAL A 54 4.64 -0.66 0.61
C VAL A 54 4.31 0.31 1.73
N VAL A 55 4.86 1.52 1.65
CA VAL A 55 4.86 2.50 2.74
C VAL A 55 4.23 3.83 2.29
N GLY A 56 3.56 4.52 3.21
CA GLY A 56 3.09 5.88 2.99
C GLY A 56 1.93 5.95 2.02
N VAL A 57 1.95 6.93 1.14
CA VAL A 57 0.83 7.17 0.22
C VAL A 57 0.62 6.01 -0.78
N SER A 58 1.68 5.24 -1.08
CA SER A 58 1.58 4.03 -1.90
C SER A 58 0.74 2.95 -1.23
N SER A 59 0.72 2.86 0.10
CA SER A 59 -0.13 1.89 0.80
C SER A 59 -1.60 2.28 0.71
N LEU A 60 -1.92 3.57 0.79
CA LEU A 60 -3.27 4.07 0.51
C LEU A 60 -3.71 3.75 -0.93
N ALA A 61 -2.82 3.95 -1.90
CA ALA A 61 -3.09 3.63 -3.30
C ALA A 61 -3.35 2.13 -3.50
N ALA A 62 -2.57 1.26 -2.85
CA ALA A 62 -2.78 -0.18 -2.89
C ALA A 62 -4.13 -0.56 -2.26
N SER A 63 -4.45 0.02 -1.10
CA SER A 63 -5.68 -0.25 -0.33
C SER A 63 -6.97 0.33 -0.92
N LEU A 64 -6.89 1.24 -1.90
CA LEU A 64 -8.06 1.75 -2.65
C LEU A 64 -8.63 0.73 -3.64
N ALA A 65 -7.91 -0.35 -3.92
CA ALA A 65 -8.36 -1.41 -4.82
C ALA A 65 -9.58 -2.16 -4.28
N ASP A 66 -10.38 -2.74 -5.18
CA ASP A 66 -11.50 -3.61 -4.80
C ASP A 66 -11.00 -4.87 -4.07
N PHE A 67 -9.83 -5.37 -4.48
CA PHE A 67 -9.12 -6.45 -3.82
C PHE A 67 -7.65 -6.08 -3.61
N THR A 68 -7.19 -6.23 -2.38
CA THR A 68 -5.76 -6.11 -2.03
C THR A 68 -5.25 -7.46 -1.56
N ILE A 69 -4.29 -8.01 -2.29
CA ILE A 69 -3.73 -9.34 -2.06
C ILE A 69 -2.26 -9.17 -1.68
N LEU A 70 -1.89 -9.63 -0.48
CA LEU A 70 -0.52 -9.59 0.02
C LEU A 70 0.11 -10.96 -0.18
N GLY A 71 1.35 -10.99 -0.68
CA GLY A 71 2.16 -12.21 -0.69
C GLY A 71 2.47 -12.64 0.74
N GLU A 72 2.24 -13.90 1.08
CA GLU A 72 2.34 -14.42 2.46
C GLU A 72 3.71 -14.14 3.11
N GLU A 73 4.80 -14.40 2.37
CA GLU A 73 6.16 -14.27 2.90
C GLU A 73 6.70 -12.83 2.86
N HIS A 74 6.35 -12.04 1.84
CA HIS A 74 7.04 -10.78 1.52
C HIS A 74 6.13 -9.55 1.50
N GLY A 75 4.81 -9.72 1.41
CA GLY A 75 3.87 -8.62 1.29
C GLY A 75 3.70 -7.88 2.61
N GLN A 76 3.98 -6.58 2.61
CA GLN A 76 3.87 -5.74 3.80
C GLN A 76 3.26 -4.37 3.45
N LEU A 77 2.30 -3.91 4.24
CA LEU A 77 1.62 -2.62 4.06
C LEU A 77 1.72 -1.78 5.33
N PHE A 78 2.20 -0.55 5.19
CA PHE A 78 2.31 0.41 6.29
C PHE A 78 1.91 1.82 5.86
N LEU A 79 1.19 2.55 6.73
CA LEU A 79 0.98 3.99 6.51
C LEU A 79 2.21 4.80 6.90
N SER A 80 2.81 4.50 8.05
CA SER A 80 4.08 5.07 8.50
C SER A 80 5.19 4.03 8.38
N SER A 81 6.45 4.46 8.28
CA SER A 81 7.55 3.52 8.16
C SER A 81 7.64 2.62 9.40
N PRO A 82 7.77 1.28 9.25
CA PRO A 82 7.97 0.38 10.40
C PRO A 82 9.27 0.70 11.15
N LEU A 83 10.25 1.33 10.48
CA LEU A 83 11.50 1.75 11.10
C LEU A 83 11.35 2.96 12.04
N GLU A 84 10.19 3.62 12.00
CA GLU A 84 9.84 4.75 12.87
C GLU A 84 8.89 4.34 14.00
N THR A 85 8.48 3.06 14.05
CA THR A 85 7.57 2.51 15.05
C THR A 85 8.34 2.11 16.32
N PRO A 86 7.99 2.63 17.51
CA PRO A 86 8.72 2.35 18.76
C PRO A 86 8.88 0.86 19.08
N GLU A 87 7.83 0.08 18.93
CA GLU A 87 7.78 -1.36 19.24
C GLU A 87 8.74 -2.15 18.33
N VAL A 88 8.88 -1.71 17.07
CA VAL A 88 9.85 -2.27 16.12
C VAL A 88 11.28 -1.85 16.49
N ILE A 89 11.48 -0.58 16.85
CA ILE A 89 12.80 -0.07 17.28
C ILE A 89 13.28 -0.76 18.56
N GLN A 90 12.36 -1.06 19.47
CA GLN A 90 12.62 -1.75 20.74
C GLN A 90 12.73 -3.28 20.59
N GLY A 91 12.39 -3.81 19.41
CA GLY A 91 12.46 -5.24 19.10
C GLY A 91 11.34 -6.08 19.72
N GLU A 92 10.24 -5.45 20.12
CA GLU A 92 9.05 -6.12 20.66
C GLU A 92 8.24 -6.83 19.57
N ILE A 93 8.21 -6.24 18.37
CA ILE A 93 7.63 -6.81 17.15
C ILE A 93 8.56 -6.57 15.97
N ASP A 94 8.46 -7.38 14.93
CA ASP A 94 9.12 -7.13 13.65
C ASP A 94 8.17 -6.46 12.64
N ALA A 95 8.69 -6.07 11.47
CA ALA A 95 7.88 -5.43 10.44
C ALA A 95 6.74 -6.34 9.93
N ALA A 96 6.94 -7.66 9.90
CA ALA A 96 5.91 -8.61 9.51
C ALA A 96 4.79 -8.70 10.55
N GLY A 97 5.12 -8.64 11.84
CA GLY A 97 4.18 -8.58 12.95
C GLY A 97 3.41 -7.26 13.03
N LEU A 98 3.97 -6.17 12.50
CA LEU A 98 3.32 -4.86 12.44
C LEU A 98 2.38 -4.70 11.23
N GLY A 99 2.71 -5.29 10.07
CA GLY A 99 1.99 -5.00 8.83
C GLY A 99 2.12 -6.03 7.72
N GLY A 100 2.48 -7.27 8.06
CA GLY A 100 2.58 -8.39 7.13
C GLY A 100 1.21 -8.99 6.75
N ALA A 101 1.23 -9.91 5.78
CA ALA A 101 0.03 -10.52 5.20
C ALA A 101 -0.92 -11.14 6.23
N SER A 102 -0.40 -11.89 7.21
CA SER A 102 -1.23 -12.56 8.23
C SER A 102 -2.02 -11.58 9.11
N LEU A 103 -1.43 -10.43 9.44
CA LEU A 103 -2.11 -9.41 10.25
C LEU A 103 -3.27 -8.78 9.47
N HIS A 104 -3.01 -8.37 8.22
CA HIS A 104 -4.04 -7.78 7.34
C HIS A 104 -5.15 -8.78 6.99
N ALA A 105 -4.86 -10.07 6.92
CA ALA A 105 -5.85 -11.11 6.63
C ALA A 105 -6.71 -11.52 7.85
N SER A 106 -6.22 -11.34 9.08
CA SER A 106 -6.88 -11.81 10.31
C SER A 106 -7.71 -10.74 11.03
N GLY A 107 -7.56 -9.46 10.67
CA GLY A 107 -8.29 -8.35 11.31
C GLY A 107 -7.88 -8.09 12.75
N GLN A 108 -6.73 -8.60 13.19
CA GLN A 108 -6.19 -8.30 14.52
C GLN A 108 -5.66 -6.86 14.56
N VAL A 109 -6.20 -6.07 15.48
CA VAL A 109 -5.70 -4.73 15.81
C VAL A 109 -4.80 -4.90 17.03
N LEU A 110 -3.52 -4.50 16.91
CA LEU A 110 -2.62 -4.40 18.06
C LEU A 110 -3.28 -3.49 19.11
N PRO A 111 -3.34 -3.89 20.40
CA PRO A 111 -3.84 -3.01 21.44
C PRO A 111 -2.93 -1.79 21.53
N VAL A 112 -3.46 -0.63 21.15
CA VAL A 112 -2.87 0.70 21.38
C VAL A 112 -2.93 1.09 22.85
#